data_AF-A0A8J5I2H8-F1
#
_entry.id   AF-A0A8J5I2H8-F1
#
_cell.length_a   1.000
_cell.length_b   1.000
_cell.length_c   1.000
_cell.angle_alpha   90.00
_cell.angle_beta   90.00
_cell.angle_gamma   90.00
#
_symmetry.space_group_name_H-M   'P 1'
#
loop_
_entity.id
_entity.type
_entity.pdbx_description
1 polymer ?
#
loop_
_entity_poly.entity_id
_entity_poly.type
_entity_poly.pdbx_seq_one_letter_code
_entity_poly.pdbx_strand_id
1 'polypeptide(L)'
;GCYQHFGQLLSILTPIILVNKRAQAEDAKQVQVLLSLYTVRMTDLVLDQPIRRYDATPKTPVFIRPYQLTSLVSNTRKLLRTVFYNNFFWRYSDPEYIDNGSYIFEMQLMLHPSANQLGGPMDEVVEAVASCYGATSIN
;
A
#
# COMPACT_ATOMS: atom_id res chain seq x y z
N GLY A 1 -0.54 -28.33 1.14
CA GLY A 1 -0.17 -28.90 -0.18
C GLY A 1 0.22 -27.79 -1.14
N CYS A 2 1.04 -28.07 -2.17
CA CYS A 2 1.60 -27.07 -3.11
C CYS A 2 0.57 -26.05 -3.66
N TYR A 3 -0.65 -26.50 -3.96
CA TYR A 3 -1.73 -25.63 -4.45
C TYR A 3 -2.15 -24.52 -3.46
N GLN A 4 -2.10 -24.79 -2.16
CA GLN A 4 -2.41 -23.81 -1.12
C GLN A 4 -1.35 -22.71 -1.06
N HIS A 5 -0.07 -23.08 -1.15
CA HIS A 5 1.04 -22.12 -1.18
C HIS A 5 0.90 -21.20 -2.40
N PHE A 6 0.69 -21.78 -3.58
CA PHE A 6 0.58 -21.02 -4.82
C PHE A 6 -0.61 -20.05 -4.82
N GLY A 7 -1.81 -20.50 -4.42
CA GLY A 7 -2.99 -19.64 -4.36
C GLY A 7 -2.86 -18.49 -3.36
N GLN A 8 -2.26 -18.75 -2.19
CA GLN A 8 -1.99 -17.71 -1.21
C GLN A 8 -0.90 -16.72 -1.70
N LEU A 9 0.13 -17.20 -2.41
CA LEU A 9 1.16 -16.35 -2.99
C LEU A 9 0.57 -15.42 -4.07
N LEU A 10 -0.27 -15.96 -4.96
CA LEU A 10 -1.00 -15.17 -5.94
C LEU A 10 -1.85 -14.09 -5.29
N SER A 11 -2.49 -14.40 -4.16
CA SER A 11 -3.33 -13.45 -3.42
C SER A 11 -2.55 -12.20 -2.96
N ILE A 12 -1.25 -12.33 -2.65
CA ILE A 12 -0.38 -11.19 -2.28
C ILE A 12 0.21 -10.50 -3.52
N LEU A 13 0.52 -11.26 -4.57
CA LEU A 13 1.18 -10.73 -5.76
C LEU A 13 0.20 -10.05 -6.72
N THR A 14 -1.06 -10.50 -6.81
CA THR A 14 -2.05 -9.95 -7.75
C THR A 14 -2.25 -8.45 -7.58
N PRO A 15 -2.45 -7.89 -6.37
CA PRO A 15 -2.56 -6.44 -6.19
C PRO A 15 -1.33 -5.69 -6.71
N ILE A 16 -0.12 -6.19 -6.45
CA ILE A 16 1.15 -5.59 -6.91
C ILE A 16 1.25 -5.63 -8.45
N ILE A 17 0.92 -6.78 -9.06
CA ILE A 17 0.90 -6.94 -10.52
C ILE A 17 -0.08 -5.95 -11.16
N LEU A 18 -1.25 -5.73 -10.55
CA LEU A 18 -2.23 -4.77 -11.05
C LEU A 18 -1.70 -3.33 -10.98
N VAL A 19 -0.96 -2.97 -9.92
CA VAL A 19 -0.29 -1.67 -9.86
C VAL A 19 0.75 -1.53 -10.96
N ASN A 20 1.61 -2.53 -11.15
CA ASN A 20 2.63 -2.49 -12.21
C ASN A 20 2.01 -2.35 -13.60
N LYS A 21 0.93 -3.09 -13.89
CA LYS A 21 0.19 -2.94 -15.15
C LYS A 21 -0.37 -1.53 -15.33
N ARG A 22 -0.94 -0.94 -14.28
CA ARG A 22 -1.47 0.43 -14.31
C ARG A 22 -0.35 1.47 -14.52
N ALA A 23 0.81 1.26 -13.90
CA ALA A 23 1.98 2.14 -14.04
C ALA A 23 2.60 2.09 -15.44
N GLN A 24 2.42 0.98 -16.16
CA GLN A 24 3.00 0.74 -17.49
C GLN A 24 1.99 0.96 -18.63
N ALA A 25 0.78 1.44 -18.34
CA ALA A 25 -0.23 1.74 -19.37
C ALA A 25 0.17 2.99 -20.17
N GLU A 26 -0.17 3.01 -21.47
CA GLU A 26 0.11 4.16 -22.35
C GLU A 26 -0.57 5.46 -21.85
N ASP A 27 -1.69 5.33 -21.14
CA ASP A 27 -2.48 6.41 -20.54
C ASP A 27 -2.40 6.44 -19.01
N ALA A 28 -1.29 5.95 -18.43
CA ALA A 28 -1.12 5.83 -16.99
C ALA A 28 -1.37 7.16 -16.25
N LYS A 29 -2.50 7.25 -15.55
CA LYS A 29 -2.79 8.36 -14.65
C LYS A 29 -1.98 8.21 -13.38
N GLN A 30 -0.94 9.02 -13.24
CA GLN A 30 0.01 8.95 -12.14
C GLN A 30 -0.64 8.97 -10.75
N VAL A 31 -1.67 9.80 -10.55
CA VAL A 31 -2.44 9.85 -9.31
C VAL A 31 -3.09 8.49 -8.97
N GLN A 32 -3.63 7.80 -9.97
CA GLN A 32 -4.24 6.48 -9.79
C GLN A 32 -3.18 5.41 -9.49
N VAL A 33 -1.97 5.54 -10.06
CA VAL A 33 -0.83 4.67 -9.74
C VAL A 33 -0.41 4.85 -8.29
N LEU A 34 -0.20 6.09 -7.84
CA LEU A 34 0.14 6.39 -6.44
C LEU A 34 -0.92 5.88 -5.49
N LEU A 35 -2.19 6.17 -5.76
CA LEU A 35 -3.30 5.65 -4.97
C LEU A 35 -3.24 4.12 -4.84
N SER A 36 -2.95 3.42 -5.93
CA SER A 36 -2.87 1.97 -5.90
C SER A 36 -1.70 1.45 -5.06
N LEU A 37 -0.55 2.14 -5.11
CA LEU A 37 0.60 1.84 -4.24
C LEU A 37 0.23 2.01 -2.76
N TYR A 38 -0.46 3.11 -2.42
CA TYR A 38 -0.94 3.36 -1.07
C TYR A 38 -1.91 2.28 -0.58
N THR A 39 -2.92 1.94 -1.39
CA THR A 39 -3.88 0.90 -1.05
C THR A 39 -3.17 -0.43 -0.78
N VAL A 40 -2.29 -0.89 -1.67
CA VAL A 40 -1.55 -2.16 -1.49
C VAL A 40 -0.76 -2.17 -0.18
N ARG A 41 -0.13 -1.06 0.19
CA ARG A 41 0.61 -0.96 1.46
C ARG A 41 -0.28 -1.08 2.68
N MET A 42 -1.46 -0.47 2.63
CA MET A 42 -2.42 -0.34 3.72
C MET A 42 -3.39 -1.51 3.84
N THR A 43 -3.50 -2.35 2.82
CA THR A 43 -4.35 -3.54 2.83
C THR A 43 -3.50 -4.81 2.76
N ASP A 44 -2.87 -5.06 1.61
CA ASP A 44 -2.31 -6.35 1.27
C ASP A 44 -0.97 -6.61 1.95
N LEU A 45 -0.24 -5.56 2.35
CA LEU A 45 1.06 -5.68 3.02
C LEU A 45 1.01 -5.42 4.55
N VAL A 46 -0.18 -5.23 5.13
CA VAL A 46 -0.37 -5.09 6.58
C VAL A 46 -0.45 -6.47 7.24
N LEU A 47 0.57 -6.83 8.02
CA LEU A 47 0.85 -8.23 8.41
C LEU A 47 -0.24 -8.88 9.27
N ASP A 48 -0.93 -8.09 10.07
CA ASP A 48 -2.01 -8.48 10.99
C ASP A 48 -3.40 -8.43 10.33
N GLN A 49 -3.52 -7.90 9.12
CA GLN A 49 -4.77 -7.86 8.37
C GLN A 49 -4.94 -9.08 7.46
N PRO A 50 -6.17 -9.56 7.23
CA PRO A 50 -6.42 -10.61 6.27
C PRO A 50 -6.15 -10.15 4.83
N ILE A 51 -5.76 -11.09 3.97
CA ILE A 51 -5.61 -10.84 2.54
C ILE A 51 -6.81 -11.38 1.77
N ARG A 52 -7.22 -10.68 0.71
CA ARG A 52 -8.27 -11.18 -0.18
C ARG A 52 -7.71 -12.30 -1.05
N ARG A 53 -8.46 -13.40 -1.22
CA ARG A 53 -8.07 -14.45 -2.17
C ARG A 53 -8.05 -13.93 -3.60
N TYR A 54 -7.06 -14.35 -4.38
CA TYR A 54 -6.89 -13.94 -5.78
C TYR A 54 -8.10 -14.29 -6.67
N ASP A 55 -8.84 -15.35 -6.35
CA ASP A 55 -10.02 -15.83 -7.08
C ASP A 55 -11.36 -15.33 -6.51
N ALA A 56 -11.33 -14.49 -5.47
CA ALA A 56 -12.53 -13.94 -4.87
C ALA A 56 -13.18 -12.86 -5.75
N THR A 57 -14.46 -13.04 -6.08
CA THR A 57 -15.23 -12.04 -6.84
C THR A 57 -15.68 -10.89 -5.94
N PRO A 58 -16.00 -9.69 -6.49
CA PRO A 58 -16.54 -8.59 -5.69
C PRO A 58 -17.84 -8.93 -4.97
N LYS A 59 -18.65 -9.85 -5.52
CA LYS A 59 -19.94 -10.27 -4.93
C LYS A 59 -19.77 -11.26 -3.79
N THR A 60 -18.65 -12.00 -3.78
CA THR A 60 -18.36 -13.04 -2.80
C THR A 60 -16.91 -12.89 -2.32
N PRO A 61 -16.63 -11.91 -1.46
CA PRO A 61 -15.28 -11.69 -0.97
C PRO A 61 -14.88 -12.84 -0.05
N VAL A 62 -13.73 -13.44 -0.34
CA VAL A 62 -13.12 -14.49 0.51
C VAL A 62 -11.77 -14.00 0.97
N PHE A 63 -11.54 -14.09 2.28
CA PHE A 63 -10.35 -13.60 2.94
C PHE A 63 -9.57 -14.74 3.60
N ILE A 64 -8.24 -14.67 3.54
CA ILE A 64 -7.31 -15.55 4.24
C ILE A 64 -6.79 -14.79 5.45
N ARG A 65 -7.04 -15.32 6.65
CA ARG A 65 -6.58 -14.73 7.91
C ARG A 65 -5.07 -14.91 8.07
N PRO A 66 -4.36 -14.03 8.82
CA PRO A 66 -2.92 -14.13 9.02
C PRO A 66 -2.45 -15.49 9.52
N TYR A 67 -3.18 -16.09 10.47
CA TYR A 67 -2.85 -17.41 11.04
C TYR A 67 -3.08 -18.59 10.06
N GLN A 68 -3.78 -18.35 8.95
CA GLN A 68 -4.01 -19.36 7.88
C GLN A 68 -2.93 -19.28 6.79
N LEU A 69 -2.07 -18.26 6.83
CA LEU A 69 -0.98 -18.11 5.88
C LEU A 69 0.07 -19.20 6.13
N THR A 70 0.52 -19.81 5.04
CA THR A 70 1.67 -20.70 5.10
C THR A 70 2.93 -19.91 5.45
N SER A 71 3.92 -20.56 6.07
CA SER A 71 5.16 -19.87 6.48
C SER A 71 5.87 -19.18 5.31
N LEU A 72 5.87 -19.79 4.11
CA LEU A 72 6.42 -19.20 2.90
C LEU A 72 5.75 -17.86 2.59
N VAL A 73 4.42 -17.85 2.53
CA VAL A 73 3.63 -16.67 2.15
C VAL A 73 3.74 -15.58 3.21
N SER A 74 3.75 -15.94 4.49
CA SER A 74 3.97 -14.99 5.59
C SER A 74 5.35 -14.31 5.48
N ASN A 75 6.40 -15.07 5.19
CA ASN A 75 7.74 -14.52 4.99
C ASN A 75 7.84 -13.65 3.74
N THR A 76 7.26 -14.10 2.61
CA THR A 76 7.19 -13.28 1.38
C THR A 76 6.46 -11.96 1.64
N ARG A 77 5.35 -11.97 2.37
CA ARG A 77 4.60 -10.75 2.74
C ARG A 77 5.46 -9.76 3.52
N LYS A 78 6.24 -10.25 4.50
CA LYS A 78 7.17 -9.45 5.30
C LYS A 78 8.27 -8.82 4.45
N LEU A 79 8.87 -9.61 3.56
CA LEU A 79 9.91 -9.14 2.63
C LEU A 79 9.35 -8.07 1.69
N LEU A 80 8.17 -8.32 1.09
CA LEU A 80 7.50 -7.35 0.24
C LEU A 80 7.19 -6.07 0.99
N ARG A 81 6.61 -6.12 2.19
CA ARG A 81 6.37 -4.93 3.04
C ARG A 81 7.65 -4.13 3.25
N THR A 82 8.76 -4.79 3.57
CA THR A 82 10.05 -4.14 3.84
C THR A 82 10.59 -3.46 2.59
N VAL A 83 10.60 -4.16 1.45
CA VAL A 83 11.06 -3.62 0.16
C VAL A 83 10.16 -2.47 -0.29
N PHE A 84 8.85 -2.58 -0.14
CA PHE A 84 7.91 -1.50 -0.49
C PHE A 84 8.14 -0.26 0.35
N TYR A 85 8.40 -0.46 1.65
CA TYR A 85 8.72 0.64 2.55
C TYR A 85 10.01 1.34 2.11
N ASN A 86 11.11 0.59 1.98
CA ASN A 86 12.42 1.14 1.66
C ASN A 86 12.51 1.79 0.27
N ASN A 87 11.69 1.38 -0.69
CA ASN A 87 11.74 1.96 -2.05
C ASN A 87 10.75 3.09 -2.26
N PHE A 88 9.58 3.05 -1.61
CA PHE A 88 8.50 4.01 -1.88
C PHE A 88 8.08 4.83 -0.67
N PHE A 89 7.92 4.22 0.52
CA PHE A 89 7.39 4.94 1.69
C PHE A 89 8.44 5.62 2.54
N TRP A 90 9.71 5.24 2.42
CA TRP A 90 10.80 5.84 3.21
C TRP A 90 10.84 7.37 3.04
N ARG A 91 10.50 7.87 1.85
CA ARG A 91 10.38 9.30 1.55
C ARG A 91 9.32 10.07 2.36
N TYR A 92 8.44 9.39 3.10
CA TYR A 92 7.43 9.99 3.98
C TYR A 92 7.78 9.85 5.46
N SER A 93 8.88 9.18 5.77
CA SER A 93 9.25 8.84 7.15
C SER A 93 10.70 9.18 7.47
N ASP A 94 11.54 9.40 6.46
CA ASP A 94 12.92 9.81 6.61
C ASP A 94 13.03 11.35 6.70
N PRO A 95 13.48 11.89 7.84
CA PRO A 95 13.50 13.35 8.06
C PRO A 95 14.37 14.10 7.03
N GLU A 96 15.53 13.55 6.66
CA GLU A 96 16.45 14.21 5.71
C GLU A 96 15.83 14.31 4.31
N TYR A 97 15.10 13.27 3.89
CA TYR A 97 14.35 13.29 2.64
C TYR A 97 13.16 14.24 2.72
N ILE A 98 12.46 14.36 3.86
CA ILE A 98 11.29 15.25 3.95
C ILE A 98 11.68 16.71 3.79
N ASP A 99 12.80 17.11 4.37
CA ASP A 99 13.24 18.51 4.29
C ASP A 99 13.68 18.93 2.88
N ASN A 100 14.05 17.98 2.02
CA ASN A 100 14.66 18.25 0.70
C ASN A 100 13.94 17.61 -0.50
N GLY A 101 12.91 16.80 -0.25
CA GLY A 101 12.24 16.00 -1.25
C GLY A 101 11.21 16.77 -2.08
N SER A 102 10.96 16.31 -3.32
CA SER A 102 9.82 16.77 -4.10
C SER A 102 8.57 15.98 -3.72
N TYR A 103 7.46 16.68 -3.46
CA TYR A 103 6.16 16.10 -3.08
C TYR A 103 5.04 16.36 -4.10
N ILE A 104 5.41 16.72 -5.33
CA ILE A 104 4.44 17.15 -6.36
C ILE A 104 3.37 16.10 -6.61
N PHE A 105 3.74 14.82 -6.64
CA PHE A 105 2.79 13.75 -6.94
C PHE A 105 1.83 13.46 -5.80
N GLU A 106 2.28 13.64 -4.57
CA GLU A 106 1.47 13.49 -3.36
C GLU A 106 0.52 14.68 -3.20
N MET A 107 0.98 15.90 -3.50
CA MET A 107 0.12 17.07 -3.57
C MET A 107 -0.92 16.94 -4.68
N GLN A 108 -0.55 16.42 -5.85
CA GLN A 108 -1.49 16.10 -6.93
C GLN A 108 -2.51 15.04 -6.52
N LEU A 109 -2.10 14.04 -5.74
CA LEU A 109 -3.02 13.05 -5.17
C LEU A 109 -3.99 13.71 -4.18
N MET A 110 -3.50 14.52 -3.24
CA MET A 110 -4.34 15.23 -2.25
C MET A 110 -5.38 16.14 -2.90
N LEU A 111 -5.04 16.79 -4.02
CA LEU A 111 -5.94 17.68 -4.75
C LEU A 111 -6.88 16.93 -5.70
N HIS A 112 -6.69 15.63 -5.91
CA HIS A 112 -7.49 14.87 -6.86
C HIS A 112 -8.86 14.50 -6.27
N PRO A 113 -9.97 14.66 -7.01
CA PRO A 113 -11.32 14.37 -6.50
C PRO A 113 -11.52 12.94 -5.98
N SER A 114 -10.78 11.97 -6.52
CA SER A 114 -10.81 10.58 -6.03
C SER A 114 -10.14 10.38 -4.67
N ALA A 115 -9.30 11.32 -4.21
CA ALA A 115 -8.66 11.26 -2.91
C ALA A 115 -9.53 11.82 -1.77
N ASN A 116 -10.55 12.62 -2.09
CA ASN A 116 -11.60 13.01 -1.13
C ASN A 116 -12.38 11.81 -0.56
N GLN A 117 -12.18 10.60 -1.09
CA GLN A 117 -12.78 9.34 -0.62
C GLN A 117 -11.80 8.46 0.19
N LEU A 118 -10.56 8.93 0.44
CA LEU A 118 -9.46 8.16 1.04
C LEU A 118 -9.05 8.63 2.44
N GLY A 119 -9.92 9.32 3.17
CA GLY A 119 -9.66 9.88 4.51
C GLY A 119 -9.38 8.84 5.60
N GLY A 120 -8.40 7.96 5.39
CA GLY A 120 -7.89 6.96 6.33
C GLY A 120 -6.43 6.65 5.99
N PRO A 121 -6.12 6.08 4.80
CA PRO A 121 -4.74 5.81 4.39
C PRO A 121 -3.83 7.03 4.30
N MET A 122 -4.34 8.15 3.78
CA MET A 122 -3.56 9.38 3.66
C MET A 122 -3.53 10.14 5.00
N ASP A 123 -4.57 10.02 5.82
CA ASP A 123 -4.60 10.61 7.16
C ASP A 123 -3.57 9.93 8.08
N GLU A 124 -3.39 8.61 8.00
CA GLU A 124 -2.32 7.91 8.74
C GLU A 124 -0.92 8.32 8.26
N VAL A 125 -0.73 8.59 6.97
CA VAL A 125 0.54 9.10 6.43
C VAL A 125 0.78 10.54 6.87
N VAL A 126 -0.26 11.38 6.82
CA VAL A 126 -0.22 12.78 7.30
C VAL A 126 -0.01 12.81 8.82
N GLU A 127 -0.62 11.92 9.59
CA GLU A 127 -0.46 11.77 11.03
C GLU A 127 0.92 11.24 11.38
N ALA A 128 1.47 10.28 10.64
CA ALA A 128 2.84 9.82 10.79
C ALA A 128 3.84 10.95 10.50
N VAL A 129 3.61 11.74 9.44
CA VAL A 129 4.40 12.94 9.12
C VAL A 129 4.28 13.97 10.24
N ALA A 130 3.06 14.30 10.70
CA ALA A 130 2.82 15.27 11.76
C ALA A 130 3.41 14.84 13.12
N SER A 131 3.37 13.54 13.43
CA SER A 131 3.97 12.96 14.64
C SER A 131 5.50 13.02 14.61
N CYS A 132 6.13 12.96 13.43
CA CYS A 132 7.58 13.13 13.28
C CYS A 132 8.03 14.58 13.45
N TYR A 133 7.15 15.55 13.15
CA TYR A 133 7.44 16.98 13.32
C TYR A 133 7.12 17.55 14.71
N GLY A 134 6.53 16.75 15.60
CA GLY A 134 6.07 17.21 16.90
C GLY A 134 4.88 18.17 16.75
N ALA A 135 3.93 18.06 17.67
CA ALA A 135 2.85 19.02 17.81
C ALA A 135 3.43 20.43 17.97
N THR A 136 3.50 21.19 16.88
CA THR A 136 3.42 22.64 17.00
C THR A 136 1.94 22.96 17.05
N SER A 137 1.40 23.03 18.28
CA SER A 137 0.13 23.70 18.53
C SER A 137 0.15 25.04 17.81
N ILE A 138 -0.70 25.19 16.79
CA ILE A 138 -1.08 26.50 16.29
C ILE A 138 -2.27 26.92 17.15
N ASN A 139 -2.02 27.82 18.10
CA ASN A 139 -3.05 28.69 18.68
C ASN A 139 -3.54 29.66 17.60
#